data_AF-A0A961Y2G8-F1
#
_entry.id   AF-A0A961Y2G8-F1
#
_cell.length_a   1.000
_cell.length_b   1.000
_cell.length_c   1.000
_cell.angle_alpha   90.00
_cell.angle_beta   90.00
_cell.angle_gamma   90.00
#
_symmetry.space_group_name_H-M   'P 1'
#
loop_
_entity.id
_entity.type
_entity.pdbx_description
1 polymer ?
#
loop_
_entity_poly.entity_id
_entity_poly.type
_entity_poly.pdbx_seq_one_letter_code
_entity_poly.pdbx_strand_id
1 'polypeptide(L)'
;MRTKTFTKRPPRRARRKTWFRLALDLVLATLILSITTLVVSHLDRQAANSLSGAVRVVDGDSLELDGERIRLRGIDAFELRQTCTKDGGEYGCGRESLLSLQRLVMGK
;
A
#
# COMPACT_ATOMS: atom_id res chain seq x y z
N MET A 1 -15.23 78.24 -23.20
CA MET A 1 -14.00 77.41 -23.34
C MET A 1 -14.06 76.24 -22.35
N ARG A 2 -14.28 75.01 -22.82
CA ARG A 2 -14.17 73.77 -22.01
C ARG A 2 -12.94 73.02 -22.51
N THR A 3 -11.88 72.98 -21.71
CA THR A 3 -10.67 72.23 -22.02
C THR A 3 -10.93 70.74 -21.79
N LYS A 4 -10.68 69.93 -22.82
CA LYS A 4 -10.84 68.48 -22.77
C LYS A 4 -9.74 67.87 -21.91
N THR A 5 -10.16 67.06 -20.94
CA THR A 5 -9.33 66.18 -20.14
C THR A 5 -8.63 65.14 -21.02
N PHE A 6 -7.31 64.98 -20.86
CA PHE A 6 -6.52 63.95 -21.54
C PHE A 6 -5.94 63.00 -20.50
N THR A 7 -6.74 62.01 -20.09
CA THR A 7 -6.25 60.90 -19.25
C THR A 7 -5.57 59.87 -20.14
N LYS A 8 -4.23 59.81 -20.10
CA LYS A 8 -3.46 58.74 -20.75
C LYS A 8 -3.72 57.42 -20.01
N ARG A 9 -4.39 56.46 -20.64
CA ARG A 9 -4.47 55.07 -20.15
C ARG A 9 -3.16 54.33 -20.46
N PRO A 10 -2.61 53.51 -19.53
CA PRO A 10 -1.37 52.80 -19.78
C PRO A 10 -1.58 51.65 -20.78
N PRO A 11 -0.54 51.25 -21.54
CA PRO A 11 -0.67 50.20 -22.55
C PRO A 11 -0.80 48.82 -21.91
N ARG A 12 -1.77 48.01 -22.34
CA ARG A 12 -1.87 46.59 -21.99
C ARG A 12 -0.79 45.80 -22.74
N ARG A 13 0.37 45.59 -22.11
CA ARG A 13 1.50 44.85 -22.72
C ARG A 13 1.95 43.68 -21.85
N ALA A 14 1.19 42.57 -21.87
CA ALA A 14 1.65 41.29 -21.32
C ALA A 14 0.78 40.10 -21.80
N ARG A 15 0.73 39.82 -23.12
CA ARG A 15 -0.09 38.70 -23.66
C ARG A 15 0.72 37.52 -24.19
N ARG A 16 2.02 37.70 -24.48
CA ARG A 16 2.92 36.61 -24.98
C ARG A 16 3.60 35.80 -23.87
N LYS A 17 3.92 36.41 -22.72
CA LYS A 17 4.63 35.73 -21.62
C LYS A 17 3.76 34.72 -20.86
N THR A 18 2.44 34.80 -20.98
CA THR A 18 1.48 33.96 -20.25
C THR A 18 1.40 32.55 -20.85
N TRP A 19 1.42 32.42 -22.18
CA TRP A 19 1.30 31.12 -22.86
C TRP A 19 2.52 30.21 -22.64
N PHE A 20 3.73 30.78 -22.65
CA PHE A 20 4.95 30.02 -22.34
C PHE A 20 5.00 29.55 -20.89
N ARG A 21 4.55 30.39 -19.94
CA ARG A 21 4.46 30.00 -18.53
C ARG A 21 3.42 28.90 -18.33
N LEU A 22 2.24 29.03 -18.92
CA LEU A 22 1.21 27.99 -18.86
C LEU A 22 1.68 26.68 -19.51
N ALA A 23 2.38 26.73 -20.64
CA ALA A 23 2.96 25.54 -21.26
C ALA A 23 4.02 24.88 -20.37
N LEU A 24 4.89 25.69 -19.76
CA LEU A 24 5.91 25.20 -18.83
C LEU A 24 5.30 24.59 -17.56
N ASP A 25 4.29 25.24 -16.99
CA ASP A 25 3.57 24.76 -15.80
C ASP A 25 2.87 23.44 -16.08
N LEU A 26 2.27 23.29 -17.28
CA LEU A 26 1.60 22.06 -17.70
C LEU A 26 2.60 20.92 -17.93
N VAL A 27 3.75 21.21 -18.56
CA VAL A 27 4.85 20.24 -18.70
C VAL A 27 5.37 19.81 -17.34
N LEU A 28 5.63 20.75 -16.43
CA LEU A 28 6.08 20.46 -15.07
C LEU A 28 5.06 19.60 -14.31
N ALA A 29 3.78 19.94 -14.39
CA ALA A 29 2.71 19.16 -13.76
C ALA A 29 2.65 17.73 -14.31
N THR A 30 2.75 17.55 -15.64
CA THR A 30 2.78 16.21 -16.24
C THR A 30 4.01 15.41 -15.82
N LEU A 31 5.18 16.05 -15.71
CA LEU A 31 6.41 15.41 -15.24
C LEU A 31 6.27 14.96 -13.79
N ILE A 32 5.76 15.82 -12.91
CA ILE A 32 5.54 15.49 -11.49
C ILE A 32 4.57 14.31 -11.37
N LEU A 33 3.44 14.35 -12.09
CA LEU A 33 2.47 13.24 -12.08
C LEU A 33 3.09 11.93 -12.62
N SER A 34 3.87 12.01 -13.70
CA SER A 34 4.57 10.86 -14.26
C SER A 34 5.60 10.27 -13.29
N ILE A 35 6.36 11.10 -12.59
CA ILE A 35 7.34 10.65 -11.59
C ILE A 35 6.61 10.03 -10.40
N THR A 36 5.53 10.66 -9.94
CA THR A 36 4.75 10.18 -8.80
C THR A 36 4.17 8.79 -9.07
N THR A 37 3.57 8.61 -10.24
CA THR A 37 3.05 7.30 -10.68
C THR A 37 4.16 6.26 -10.80
N LEU A 38 5.33 6.63 -11.35
CA LEU A 38 6.49 5.74 -11.44
C LEU A 38 6.95 5.28 -10.04
N VAL A 39 7.13 6.21 -9.09
CA VAL A 39 7.56 5.91 -7.72
C VAL A 39 6.56 4.98 -7.03
N VAL A 40 5.26 5.25 -7.12
CA VAL A 40 4.21 4.39 -6.55
C VAL A 40 4.31 2.98 -7.12
N SER A 41 4.44 2.84 -8.45
CA SER A 41 4.55 1.52 -9.10
C SER A 41 5.80 0.74 -8.69
N HIS A 42 6.89 1.45 -8.37
CA HIS A 42 8.15 0.82 -7.97
C HIS A 42 8.09 0.32 -6.53
N LEU A 43 7.48 1.09 -5.62
CA LEU A 43 7.26 0.68 -4.24
C LEU A 43 6.30 -0.51 -4.15
N ASP A 44 5.24 -0.51 -4.96
CA ASP A 44 4.29 -1.62 -5.02
C ASP A 44 4.97 -2.92 -5.48
N ARG A 45 5.85 -2.87 -6.48
CA ARG A 45 6.66 -4.03 -6.89
C ARG A 45 7.59 -4.54 -5.79
N GLN A 46 8.16 -3.66 -4.97
CA GLN A 46 9.02 -4.06 -3.85
C GLN A 46 8.22 -4.68 -2.69
N ALA A 47 7.01 -4.18 -2.44
CA ALA A 47 6.08 -4.79 -1.48
C ALA A 47 5.49 -6.11 -2.02
N ALA A 48 5.30 -6.19 -3.33
CA ALA A 48 4.90 -7.38 -4.08
C ALA A 48 6.06 -8.33 -4.43
N ASN A 49 7.25 -8.12 -3.86
CA ASN A 49 8.13 -9.23 -3.49
C ASN A 49 7.44 -10.00 -2.35
N SER A 50 6.25 -10.49 -2.67
CA SER A 50 5.45 -11.33 -1.84
C SER A 50 6.28 -12.55 -1.53
N LEU A 51 6.34 -12.88 -0.25
CA LEU A 51 6.60 -14.21 0.29
C LEU A 51 6.08 -15.28 -0.68
N SER A 52 6.92 -15.72 -1.62
CA SER A 52 6.55 -16.52 -2.79
C SER A 52 7.39 -17.77 -2.72
N GLY A 53 6.78 -18.85 -2.25
CA GLY A 53 7.45 -20.07 -1.86
C GLY A 53 6.45 -21.02 -1.19
N ALA A 54 6.89 -22.24 -0.87
CA ALA A 54 6.03 -23.20 -0.20
C ALA A 54 5.79 -22.77 1.25
N VAL A 55 4.64 -22.17 1.54
CA VAL A 55 4.25 -21.83 2.91
C VAL A 55 3.85 -23.09 3.66
N ARG A 56 4.56 -23.39 4.75
CA ARG A 56 4.23 -24.46 5.69
C ARG A 56 3.75 -23.86 7.00
N VAL A 57 2.54 -24.21 7.43
CA VAL A 57 2.03 -23.80 8.75
C VAL A 57 2.70 -24.67 9.82
N VAL A 58 3.36 -24.04 10.80
CA VAL A 58 4.09 -24.72 11.89
C VAL A 58 3.24 -24.76 13.17
N ASP A 59 2.67 -23.62 13.56
CA ASP A 59 1.78 -23.45 14.71
C ASP A 59 0.60 -22.53 14.33
N GLY A 60 -0.33 -22.25 15.25
CA GLY A 60 -1.50 -21.41 15.00
C GLY A 60 -1.21 -19.94 14.67
N ASP A 61 0.01 -19.46 14.91
CA ASP A 61 0.47 -18.10 14.60
C ASP A 61 1.82 -18.05 13.85
N SER A 62 2.39 -19.22 13.55
CA SER A 62 3.74 -19.36 13.01
C SER A 62 3.70 -20.07 11.66
N LEU A 63 4.23 -19.41 10.65
CA LEU A 63 4.38 -19.90 9.29
C LEU A 63 5.86 -20.09 8.98
N GLU A 64 6.18 -21.00 8.09
CA GLU A 64 7.52 -21.16 7.52
C GLU A 64 7.42 -20.92 6.02
N LEU A 65 8.25 -20.03 5.51
CA LEU A 65 8.42 -19.79 4.09
C LEU A 65 9.89 -19.95 3.73
N ASP A 66 10.20 -20.84 2.80
CA ASP A 66 11.56 -21.06 2.29
C ASP A 66 12.61 -21.29 3.41
N GLY A 67 12.18 -21.93 4.50
CA GLY A 67 13.01 -22.23 5.67
C GLY A 67 13.11 -21.08 6.69
N GLU A 68 12.53 -19.92 6.43
CA GLU A 68 12.41 -18.82 7.38
C GLU A 68 11.09 -18.90 8.17
N ARG A 69 11.18 -18.81 9.49
CA ARG A 69 10.01 -18.83 10.39
C ARG A 69 9.45 -17.42 10.56
N ILE A 70 8.22 -17.21 10.10
CA ILE A 70 7.47 -15.96 10.14
C ILE A 70 6.39 -16.07 11.21
N ARG A 71 6.36 -15.12 12.15
CA ARG A 71 5.32 -15.04 13.19
C ARG A 71 4.32 -13.95 12.86
N LEU A 72 3.03 -14.28 12.92
CA LEU A 72 1.94 -13.34 12.71
C LEU A 72 1.87 -12.35 13.88
N ARG A 73 2.08 -11.06 13.61
CA ARG A 73 2.00 -10.03 14.66
C ARG A 73 0.54 -9.75 15.00
N GLY A 74 0.24 -9.70 16.29
CA GLY A 74 -1.09 -9.34 16.80
C GLY A 74 -2.10 -10.49 16.85
N ILE A 75 -1.66 -11.73 16.61
CA ILE A 75 -2.46 -12.94 16.80
C ILE A 75 -1.79 -13.75 17.92
N ASP A 76 -2.57 -14.12 18.93
CA ASP A 76 -2.19 -15.08 19.97
C ASP A 76 -2.92 -16.39 19.66
N ALA A 77 -2.19 -17.47 19.40
CA ALA A 77 -2.77 -18.74 18.97
C ALA A 77 -2.24 -19.91 19.80
N PHE A 78 -3.03 -20.98 19.84
CA PHE A 78 -2.66 -22.21 20.53
C PHE A 78 -1.44 -22.87 19.87
N GLU A 79 -0.51 -23.34 20.70
CA GLU A 79 0.66 -24.12 20.28
C GLU A 79 0.21 -25.50 19.76
N LEU A 80 0.88 -26.06 18.74
CA LEU A 80 0.42 -27.29 18.05
C LEU A 80 0.12 -28.46 19.00
N ARG A 81 0.92 -28.63 20.05
CA ARG A 81 0.81 -29.74 21.01
C ARG A 81 -0.12 -29.43 22.19
N GLN A 82 -0.78 -28.28 22.19
CA GLN A 82 -1.66 -27.89 23.28
C GLN A 82 -2.98 -28.66 23.24
N THR A 83 -3.36 -29.20 24.40
CA THR A 83 -4.66 -29.78 24.66
C THR A 83 -5.49 -28.83 25.52
N CYS A 84 -6.79 -28.80 25.25
CA CYS A 84 -7.77 -28.02 25.98
C CYS A 84 -8.90 -28.95 26.45
N THR A 85 -9.68 -28.52 27.42
CA THR A 85 -10.85 -29.26 27.89
C THR A 85 -12.12 -28.53 27.46
N LYS A 86 -13.06 -29.26 26.86
CA LYS A 86 -14.39 -28.76 26.50
C LYS A 86 -15.42 -29.84 26.76
N ASP A 87 -16.54 -29.48 27.40
CA ASP A 87 -17.64 -30.39 27.74
C ASP A 87 -17.19 -31.65 28.50
N GLY A 88 -16.16 -31.50 29.35
CA GLY A 88 -15.57 -32.59 30.14
C GLY A 88 -14.62 -33.52 29.38
N GLY A 89 -14.39 -33.30 28.09
CA GLY A 89 -13.44 -34.04 27.26
C GLY A 89 -12.18 -33.23 26.94
N GLU A 90 -11.02 -33.88 26.93
CA GLU A 90 -9.80 -33.30 26.37
C GLU A 90 -9.81 -33.38 24.84
N TYR A 91 -9.40 -32.29 24.19
CA TYR A 91 -9.25 -32.23 22.74
C TYR A 91 -8.02 -31.39 22.35
N GLY A 92 -7.47 -31.68 21.18
CA GLY A 92 -6.26 -31.02 20.67
C GLY A 92 -6.54 -29.66 20.04
N CYS A 93 -6.89 -28.66 20.85
CA CYS A 93 -7.17 -27.29 20.40
C CYS A 93 -6.04 -26.65 19.58
N GLY A 94 -4.77 -26.99 19.87
CA GLY A 94 -3.63 -26.56 19.07
C GLY A 94 -3.67 -27.09 17.65
N ARG A 95 -4.00 -28.38 17.49
CA ARG A 95 -4.12 -29.03 16.19
C ARG A 95 -5.30 -28.50 15.38
N GLU A 96 -6.43 -28.19 16.02
CA GLU A 96 -7.57 -27.55 15.36
C GLU A 96 -7.24 -26.13 14.88
N SER A 97 -6.49 -25.36 15.68
CA SER A 97 -6.04 -24.02 15.33
C SER A 97 -5.13 -24.03 14.10
N LEU A 98 -4.17 -24.97 14.07
CA LEU A 98 -3.30 -25.18 12.92
C LEU A 98 -4.09 -25.55 11.66
N LEU A 99 -5.04 -26.49 11.76
CA LEU A 99 -5.88 -26.88 10.61
C LEU A 99 -6.73 -25.71 10.11
N SER A 100 -7.20 -24.85 11.00
CA SER A 100 -7.98 -23.66 10.63
C SER A 100 -7.12 -22.65 9.87
N LEU A 101 -5.91 -22.38 10.35
CA LEU A 101 -4.97 -21.50 9.64
C LEU A 101 -4.55 -22.09 8.28
N GLN A 102 -4.32 -23.40 8.19
CA GLN A 102 -4.04 -24.08 6.92
C GLN A 102 -5.15 -23.88 5.89
N ARG A 103 -6.42 -24.01 6.28
CA ARG A 103 -7.56 -23.77 5.37
C ARG A 103 -7.57 -22.35 4.82
N LEU A 104 -7.37 -21.35 5.70
CA LEU A 104 -7.32 -19.95 5.33
C LEU A 104 -6.17 -19.64 4.35
N VAL A 105 -4.98 -20.18 4.59
CA VAL A 105 -3.81 -19.99 3.72
C VAL A 105 -3.99 -20.70 2.37
N MET A 106 -4.67 -21.84 2.33
CA MET A 106 -4.93 -22.60 1.10
C MET A 106 -6.16 -22.12 0.32
N GLY A 107 -6.89 -21.11 0.81
CA GLY A 107 -8.04 -20.53 0.13
C GLY A 107 -9.24 -21.47 -0.04
N LYS A 108 -9.42 -22.42 0.89
CA LYS A 108 -10.55 -23.36 0.94
C LYS A 108 -11.39 -23.12 2.18
#